data_AF-A0A972MBB2-F1
#
_entry.id   AF-A0A972MBB2-F1
#
_cell.length_a   1.000
_cell.length_b   1.000
_cell.length_c   1.000
_cell.angle_alpha   90.00
_cell.angle_beta   90.00
_cell.angle_gamma   90.00
#
_symmetry.space_group_name_H-M   'P 1'
#
loop_
_entity.id
_entity.type
_entity.pdbx_description
1 polymer ?
#
loop_
_entity_poly.entity_id
_entity_poly.type
_entity_poly.pdbx_seq_one_letter_code
_entity_poly.pdbx_strand_id
1 'polypeptide(L)'
;MVGYKNFINNKEMLKNFEKYSKVYGIFFIILGTLGIIFPVFMSFTTAYFVAWLLLFSGIFIGVHTYQTNKKDWLGWLKSILFVVTAILTFLNPLPGVAALGIILAAYLLVDAILSFSLAWKQKGEKGWWLIALNGLLSLILSFIFIWKWPFSSLYLVGLYVGISLFFDGIILLTMAENIEEIEKELDESSSQPQEQKVEKGEAQG
;
A
#
# COMPACT_ATOMS: atom_id res chain seq x y z
N MET A 1 -11.75 11.06 17.61
CA MET A 1 -10.86 12.09 17.02
C MET A 1 -9.84 12.67 18.02
N VAL A 2 -9.47 11.95 19.09
CA VAL A 2 -8.54 12.48 20.12
C VAL A 2 -7.06 12.30 19.74
N GLY A 3 -6.73 11.41 18.79
CA GLY A 3 -5.33 11.11 18.40
C GLY A 3 -4.66 12.14 17.48
N TYR A 4 -5.38 12.77 16.54
CA TYR A 4 -4.78 13.66 15.54
C TYR A 4 -4.24 14.97 16.15
N LYS A 5 -5.00 15.60 17.06
CA LYS A 5 -4.55 16.83 17.75
C LYS A 5 -3.29 16.59 18.59
N ASN A 6 -3.16 15.43 19.21
CA ASN A 6 -1.97 15.08 20.01
C ASN A 6 -0.74 14.83 19.13
N PHE A 7 -0.94 14.36 17.89
CA PHE A 7 0.14 14.18 16.92
C PHE A 7 0.68 15.52 16.43
N ILE A 8 -0.19 16.44 16.03
CA ILE A 8 0.19 17.78 15.54
C ILE A 8 0.82 18.65 16.65
N ASN A 9 0.41 18.47 17.91
CA ASN A 9 0.98 19.27 19.00
C ASN A 9 2.33 18.76 19.52
N ASN A 10 2.82 17.60 19.05
CA ASN A 10 4.09 17.04 19.49
C ASN A 10 5.16 17.22 18.39
N LYS A 11 5.93 18.31 18.49
CA LYS A 11 6.98 18.66 17.53
C LYS A 11 8.00 17.54 17.30
N GLU A 12 8.34 16.77 18.33
CA GLU A 12 9.28 15.66 18.22
C GLU A 12 8.71 14.50 17.38
N MET A 13 7.41 14.20 17.52
CA MET A 13 6.75 13.18 16.70
C MET A 13 6.62 13.62 15.24
N LEU A 14 6.28 14.89 14.99
CA LEU A 14 6.17 15.43 13.63
C LEU A 14 7.51 15.34 12.89
N LYS A 15 8.58 15.80 13.53
CA LYS A 15 9.93 15.78 12.95
C LYS A 15 10.43 14.37 12.68
N ASN A 16 10.17 13.43 13.60
CA ASN A 16 10.51 12.03 13.38
C ASN A 16 9.69 11.43 12.23
N PHE A 17 8.38 11.67 12.21
CA PHE A 17 7.51 11.17 11.13
C PHE A 17 7.91 11.74 9.77
N GLU A 18 8.22 13.03 9.67
CA GLU A 18 8.72 13.67 8.46
C GLU A 18 10.02 13.00 7.98
N LYS A 19 11.01 12.87 8.88
CA LYS A 19 12.31 12.26 8.57
C LYS A 19 12.14 10.83 8.06
N TYR A 20 11.36 10.01 8.76
CA TYR A 20 11.14 8.63 8.36
C TYR A 20 10.33 8.54 7.06
N SER A 21 9.30 9.36 6.89
CA SER A 21 8.49 9.39 5.66
C SER A 21 9.33 9.76 4.44
N LYS A 22 10.26 10.74 4.56
CA LYS A 22 11.22 11.08 3.49
C LYS A 22 12.10 9.89 3.11
N VAL A 23 12.71 9.22 4.09
CA VAL A 23 13.60 8.08 3.84
C VAL A 23 12.86 6.91 3.20
N TYR A 24 11.70 6.52 3.75
CA TYR A 24 10.90 5.43 3.20
C TYR A 24 10.30 5.78 1.84
N GLY A 25 9.89 7.04 1.63
CA GLY A 25 9.38 7.53 0.36
C GLY A 25 10.40 7.41 -0.78
N ILE A 26 11.63 7.87 -0.54
CA ILE A 26 12.75 7.72 -1.50
C ILE A 26 13.03 6.24 -1.78
N PHE A 27 13.07 5.41 -0.73
CA PHE A 27 13.31 3.97 -0.88
C PHE A 27 12.23 3.29 -1.73
N PHE A 28 10.95 3.60 -1.50
CA PHE A 28 9.83 3.07 -2.28
C PHE A 28 9.83 3.57 -3.73
N ILE A 29 10.20 4.82 -3.99
CA ILE A 29 10.36 5.34 -5.35
C ILE A 29 11.44 4.56 -6.12
N ILE A 30 12.59 4.28 -5.47
CA ILE A 30 13.67 3.51 -6.08
C ILE A 30 13.20 2.09 -6.39
N LEU A 31 12.60 1.40 -5.41
CA LEU A 31 12.06 0.05 -5.60
C LEU A 31 10.96 0.01 -6.67
N GLY A 32 10.05 0.97 -6.67
CA GLY A 32 8.98 1.08 -7.64
C GLY A 32 9.50 1.32 -9.05
N THR A 33 10.48 2.21 -9.19
CA THR A 33 11.13 2.49 -10.48
C THR A 33 11.86 1.26 -11.00
N LEU A 34 12.61 0.54 -10.15
CA LEU A 34 13.22 -0.75 -10.52
C LEU A 34 12.15 -1.78 -10.94
N GLY A 35 11.01 -1.81 -10.25
CA GLY A 35 9.89 -2.67 -10.59
C GLY A 35 9.26 -2.36 -11.96
N ILE A 36 9.19 -1.07 -12.32
CA ILE A 36 8.68 -0.62 -13.62
C ILE A 36 9.67 -0.96 -14.75
N ILE A 37 10.98 -0.77 -14.53
CA ILE A 37 12.02 -1.07 -15.52
C ILE A 37 12.20 -2.58 -15.71
N PHE A 38 12.14 -3.34 -14.62
CA PHE A 38 12.36 -4.79 -14.60
C PHE A 38 11.13 -5.55 -14.07
N PRO A 39 9.98 -5.52 -14.79
CA PRO A 39 8.72 -6.05 -14.27
C PRO A 39 8.74 -7.57 -14.03
N VAL A 40 9.45 -8.34 -14.86
CA VAL A 40 9.54 -9.80 -14.68
C VAL A 40 10.28 -10.15 -13.39
N PHE A 41 11.37 -9.44 -13.09
CA PHE A 41 12.10 -9.61 -11.84
C PHE A 41 11.25 -9.25 -10.63
N MET A 42 10.47 -8.17 -10.73
CA MET A 42 9.55 -7.76 -9.69
C MET A 42 8.45 -8.79 -9.45
N SER A 43 7.85 -9.36 -10.50
CA SER A 43 6.88 -10.44 -10.40
C SER A 43 7.41 -11.65 -9.63
N PHE A 44 8.63 -12.10 -9.94
CA PHE A 44 9.26 -13.20 -9.20
C PHE A 44 9.52 -12.83 -7.75
N THR A 45 10.00 -11.62 -7.49
CA THR A 45 10.21 -11.12 -6.12
C THR A 45 8.91 -11.16 -5.32
N THR A 46 7.80 -10.70 -5.89
CA THR A 46 6.47 -10.78 -5.25
C THR A 46 6.04 -12.23 -5.01
N ALA A 47 6.23 -13.13 -5.97
CA ALA A 47 5.90 -14.55 -5.81
C ALA A 47 6.73 -15.21 -4.70
N TYR A 48 8.04 -14.92 -4.61
CA TYR A 48 8.88 -15.42 -3.53
C TYR A 48 8.52 -14.83 -2.18
N PHE A 49 8.16 -13.55 -2.12
CA PHE A 49 7.66 -12.95 -0.89
C PHE A 49 6.40 -13.67 -0.39
N VAL A 50 5.46 -13.99 -1.28
CA VAL A 50 4.28 -14.78 -0.92
C VAL A 50 4.65 -16.22 -0.53
N ALA A 51 5.62 -16.83 -1.18
CA ALA A 51 6.13 -18.16 -0.79
C ALA A 51 6.71 -18.15 0.63
N TRP A 52 7.43 -17.10 1.03
CA TRP A 52 7.90 -16.93 2.42
C TRP A 52 6.73 -16.85 3.40
N LEU A 53 5.70 -16.07 3.09
CA LEU A 53 4.50 -15.97 3.93
C LEU A 53 3.80 -17.33 4.10
N LEU A 54 3.68 -18.10 3.01
CA LEU A 54 3.11 -19.45 3.04
C LEU A 54 3.97 -20.40 3.87
N LEU A 55 5.30 -20.33 3.75
CA LEU A 55 6.23 -21.16 4.51
C LEU A 55 6.08 -20.91 6.01
N PHE A 56 6.17 -19.65 6.44
CA PHE A 56 6.03 -19.31 7.86
C PHE A 56 4.63 -19.66 8.37
N SER A 57 3.58 -19.39 7.60
CA SER A 57 2.22 -19.75 7.96
C SER A 57 2.07 -21.27 8.14
N GLY A 58 2.64 -22.08 7.23
CA GLY A 58 2.64 -23.54 7.33
C GLY A 58 3.36 -24.04 8.59
N ILE A 59 4.51 -23.45 8.93
CA ILE A 59 5.26 -23.78 10.15
C ILE A 59 4.45 -23.41 11.39
N PHE A 60 3.89 -22.20 11.47
CA PHE A 60 3.09 -21.76 12.60
C PHE A 60 1.83 -22.61 12.79
N ILE A 61 1.15 -23.00 11.70
CA ILE A 61 0.02 -23.91 11.75
C ILE A 61 0.45 -25.28 12.28
N GLY A 62 1.58 -25.82 11.81
CA GLY A 62 2.11 -27.10 12.30
C GLY A 62 2.47 -27.06 13.79
N VAL A 63 3.13 -25.98 14.22
CA VAL A 63 3.46 -25.73 15.63
C VAL A 63 2.20 -25.57 16.48
N HIS A 64 1.17 -24.89 15.96
CA HIS A 64 -0.13 -24.73 16.62
C HIS A 64 -0.84 -26.07 16.77
N THR A 65 -0.97 -26.84 15.69
CA THR A 65 -1.59 -28.19 15.70
C THR A 65 -0.86 -29.12 16.67
N TYR A 66 0.47 -29.05 16.72
CA TYR A 66 1.25 -29.83 17.68
C TYR A 66 0.94 -29.48 19.15
N GLN A 67 0.72 -28.20 19.45
CA GLN A 67 0.43 -27.71 20.80
C GLN A 67 -1.02 -27.93 21.23
N THR A 68 -1.99 -27.80 20.32
CA THR A 68 -3.42 -27.88 20.65
C THR A 68 -3.96 -29.30 20.55
N ASN A 69 -3.80 -29.95 19.40
CA ASN A 69 -4.28 -31.31 19.18
C ASN A 69 -3.46 -32.04 18.12
N LYS A 70 -2.52 -32.89 18.57
CA LYS A 70 -1.64 -33.66 17.69
C LYS A 70 -2.37 -34.63 16.76
N LYS A 71 -3.62 -35.01 17.08
CA LYS A 71 -4.43 -35.92 16.25
C LYS A 71 -5.30 -35.18 15.22
N ASP A 72 -5.26 -33.84 15.20
CA ASP A 72 -5.98 -33.05 14.21
C ASP A 72 -5.31 -33.18 12.83
N TRP A 73 -5.80 -34.13 12.05
CA TRP A 73 -5.31 -34.43 10.72
C TRP A 73 -5.52 -33.25 9.74
N LEU A 74 -6.56 -32.43 9.94
CA LEU A 74 -6.83 -31.26 9.09
C LEU A 74 -5.78 -30.17 9.32
N GLY A 75 -5.40 -29.94 10.58
CA GLY A 75 -4.32 -29.02 10.94
C GLY A 75 -2.99 -29.41 10.29
N TRP A 76 -2.62 -30.69 10.39
CA TRP A 76 -1.41 -31.21 9.74
C TRP A 76 -1.49 -31.12 8.21
N LEU A 77 -2.62 -31.50 7.61
CA LEU A 77 -2.80 -31.41 6.16
C LEU A 77 -2.65 -29.97 5.68
N LYS A 78 -3.26 -29.00 6.37
CA LYS A 78 -3.14 -27.58 6.04
C LYS A 78 -1.70 -27.07 6.16
N SER A 79 -1.00 -27.44 7.23
CA SER A 79 0.41 -27.11 7.45
C SER A 79 1.28 -27.64 6.30
N ILE A 80 1.14 -28.92 5.97
CA ILE A 80 1.87 -29.58 4.88
C ILE A 80 1.56 -28.91 3.54
N LEU A 81 0.28 -28.64 3.25
CA LEU A 81 -0.13 -27.98 2.02
C LEU A 81 0.55 -26.63 1.85
N PHE A 82 0.61 -25.82 2.90
CA PHE A 82 1.24 -24.50 2.87
C PHE A 82 2.76 -24.59 2.67
N VAL A 83 3.42 -25.48 3.40
CA VAL A 83 4.88 -25.70 3.26
C VAL A 83 5.23 -26.23 1.87
N VAL A 84 4.48 -27.22 1.36
CA VAL A 84 4.69 -27.79 0.03
C VAL A 84 4.46 -26.73 -1.05
N THR A 85 3.37 -25.95 -0.95
CA THR A 85 3.08 -24.87 -1.91
C THR A 85 4.19 -23.82 -1.92
N ALA A 86 4.71 -23.45 -0.75
CA ALA A 86 5.84 -22.53 -0.63
C ALA A 86 7.10 -23.10 -1.31
N ILE A 87 7.48 -24.35 -1.00
CA ILE A 87 8.65 -25.01 -1.59
C ILE A 87 8.51 -25.11 -3.12
N LEU A 88 7.35 -25.53 -3.62
CA LEU A 88 7.09 -25.59 -5.06
C LEU A 88 7.22 -24.22 -5.73
N THR A 89 6.76 -23.15 -5.07
CA THR A 89 6.89 -21.79 -5.58
C THR A 89 8.35 -21.30 -5.56
N PHE A 90 9.15 -21.70 -4.56
CA PHE A 90 10.59 -21.42 -4.54
C PHE A 90 11.35 -22.13 -5.68
N LEU A 91 10.97 -23.36 -6.01
CA LEU A 91 11.59 -24.13 -7.09
C LEU A 91 11.16 -23.62 -8.47
N ASN A 92 9.90 -23.24 -8.62
CA ASN A 92 9.36 -22.68 -9.85
C ASN A 92 8.35 -21.58 -9.51
N PRO A 93 8.70 -20.30 -9.63
CA PRO A 93 7.80 -19.20 -9.27
C PRO A 93 6.72 -18.94 -10.32
N LEU A 94 6.78 -19.53 -11.53
CA LEU A 94 5.83 -19.24 -12.61
C LEU A 94 4.36 -19.49 -12.20
N PRO A 95 3.99 -20.65 -11.60
CA PRO A 95 2.63 -20.87 -11.12
C PRO A 95 2.23 -19.89 -10.01
N GLY A 96 3.17 -19.49 -9.15
CA GLY A 96 2.94 -18.48 -8.12
C GLY A 96 2.60 -17.12 -8.72
N VAL A 97 3.37 -16.66 -9.71
CA VAL A 97 3.08 -15.43 -10.45
C VAL A 97 1.73 -15.50 -11.18
N ALA A 98 1.43 -16.64 -11.81
CA ALA A 98 0.15 -16.85 -12.49
C ALA A 98 -1.03 -16.78 -11.50
N ALA A 99 -0.90 -17.34 -10.30
CA ALA A 99 -1.90 -17.24 -9.24
C ALA A 99 -2.07 -15.79 -8.74
N LEU A 100 -0.97 -15.07 -8.53
CA LEU A 100 -1.00 -13.64 -8.19
C LEU A 100 -1.70 -12.82 -9.27
N GLY A 101 -1.51 -13.15 -10.55
CA GLY A 101 -2.19 -12.50 -11.64
C GLY A 101 -3.71 -12.67 -11.60
N ILE A 102 -4.22 -13.84 -11.21
CA ILE A 102 -5.67 -14.06 -11.03
C ILE A 102 -6.20 -13.22 -9.86
N ILE A 103 -5.49 -13.21 -8.75
CA ILE A 103 -5.86 -12.42 -7.56
C ILE A 103 -5.91 -10.92 -7.93
N LEU A 104 -4.91 -10.45 -8.67
CA LEU A 104 -4.83 -9.06 -9.11
C LEU A 104 -5.93 -8.72 -10.12
N ALA A 105 -6.26 -9.63 -11.04
CA ALA A 105 -7.39 -9.46 -11.95
C ALA A 105 -8.71 -9.32 -11.18
N ALA A 106 -8.94 -10.18 -10.18
CA ALA A 106 -10.12 -10.09 -9.32
C ALA A 106 -10.17 -8.77 -8.54
N TYR A 107 -9.04 -8.31 -8.00
CA TYR A 107 -8.92 -7.00 -7.37
C TYR A 107 -9.30 -5.86 -8.34
N LEU A 108 -8.77 -5.87 -9.56
CA LEU A 108 -9.05 -4.85 -10.57
C LEU A 108 -10.52 -4.84 -11.01
N LEU A 109 -11.20 -5.99 -11.07
CA LEU A 109 -12.65 -6.04 -11.31
C LEU A 109 -13.42 -5.36 -10.18
N VAL A 110 -13.06 -5.65 -8.93
CA VAL A 110 -13.71 -5.03 -7.77
C VAL A 110 -13.47 -3.53 -7.77
N ASP A 111 -12.23 -3.09 -8.02
CA ASP A 111 -11.87 -1.68 -8.14
C ASP A 111 -12.66 -0.97 -9.25
N ALA A 112 -12.84 -1.62 -10.41
CA ALA A 112 -13.66 -1.09 -11.49
C ALA A 112 -15.12 -0.87 -11.06
N ILE A 113 -15.73 -1.87 -10.42
CA ILE A 113 -17.12 -1.78 -9.94
C ILE A 113 -17.27 -0.66 -8.91
N LEU A 114 -16.34 -0.58 -7.95
CA LEU A 114 -16.35 0.45 -6.91
C LEU A 114 -16.15 1.84 -7.50
N SER A 115 -15.17 2.01 -8.40
CA SER A 115 -14.89 3.26 -9.07
C SER A 115 -16.09 3.76 -9.88
N PHE A 116 -16.75 2.89 -10.64
CA PHE A 116 -17.99 3.27 -11.34
C PHE A 116 -19.11 3.62 -10.37
N SER A 117 -19.31 2.84 -9.31
CA SER A 117 -20.33 3.15 -8.29
C SER A 117 -20.10 4.52 -7.64
N LEU A 118 -18.85 4.84 -7.29
CA LEU A 118 -18.46 6.12 -6.70
C LEU A 118 -18.62 7.27 -7.69
N ALA A 119 -18.21 7.09 -8.95
CA ALA A 119 -18.37 8.08 -10.00
C ALA A 119 -19.84 8.42 -10.25
N TRP A 120 -20.73 7.43 -10.19
CA TRP A 120 -22.18 7.65 -10.29
C TRP A 120 -22.75 8.43 -9.10
N LYS A 121 -22.29 8.13 -7.89
CA LYS A 121 -22.73 8.83 -6.67
C LYS A 121 -22.24 10.27 -6.61
N GLN A 122 -21.04 10.55 -7.11
CA GLN A 122 -20.40 11.87 -7.12
C GLN A 122 -20.64 12.61 -8.44
N LYS A 123 -21.61 12.17 -9.25
CA LYS A 123 -21.89 12.77 -10.54
C LYS A 123 -22.26 14.25 -10.37
N GLY A 124 -21.43 15.14 -10.89
CA GLY A 124 -21.58 16.59 -10.76
C GLY A 124 -20.53 17.27 -9.88
N GLU A 125 -19.81 16.52 -9.05
CA GLU A 125 -18.66 17.01 -8.28
C GLU A 125 -17.42 17.18 -9.18
N LYS A 126 -16.53 18.12 -8.82
CA LYS A 126 -15.26 18.28 -9.54
C LYS A 126 -14.43 17.00 -9.41
N GLY A 127 -14.04 16.41 -10.54
CA GLY A 127 -13.20 15.21 -10.57
C GLY A 127 -13.95 13.87 -10.73
N TRP A 128 -15.29 13.86 -10.79
CA TRP A 128 -16.06 12.61 -10.97
C TRP A 128 -15.65 11.80 -12.21
N TRP A 129 -15.27 12.49 -13.30
CA TRP A 129 -14.79 11.87 -14.54
C TRP A 129 -13.47 11.13 -14.36
N LEU A 130 -12.57 11.60 -13.50
CA LEU A 130 -11.31 10.92 -13.20
C LEU A 130 -11.55 9.58 -12.49
N ILE A 131 -12.53 9.55 -11.58
CA ILE A 131 -12.95 8.32 -10.89
C ILE A 131 -13.54 7.33 -11.90
N ALA A 132 -14.39 7.80 -12.83
CA ALA A 132 -14.94 6.96 -13.89
C ALA A 132 -13.84 6.41 -14.83
N LEU A 133 -12.85 7.24 -15.16
CA LEU A 133 -11.70 6.84 -15.98
C LEU A 133 -10.86 5.78 -15.29
N ASN A 134 -10.60 5.90 -13.97
CA ASN A 134 -9.94 4.86 -13.19
C ASN A 134 -10.69 3.53 -13.28
N GLY A 135 -12.01 3.55 -13.08
CA GLY A 135 -12.84 2.34 -13.19
C GLY A 135 -12.76 1.69 -14.56
N LEU A 136 -12.73 2.49 -15.63
CA LEU A 136 -12.57 1.99 -16.99
C LEU A 136 -11.19 1.38 -17.23
N LEU A 137 -10.12 2.03 -16.75
CA LEU A 137 -8.75 1.50 -16.82
C LEU A 137 -8.62 0.17 -16.08
N SER A 138 -9.12 0.10 -14.83
CA SER A 138 -9.11 -1.12 -14.03
C SER A 138 -9.86 -2.26 -14.71
N LEU A 139 -11.02 -1.97 -15.33
CA LEU A 139 -11.79 -2.96 -16.09
C LEU A 139 -11.01 -3.49 -17.29
N ILE A 140 -10.39 -2.61 -18.08
CA ILE A 140 -9.58 -2.97 -19.25
C ILE A 140 -8.38 -3.82 -18.81
N LEU A 141 -7.63 -3.38 -17.80
CA LEU A 141 -6.48 -4.12 -17.28
C LEU A 141 -6.90 -5.51 -16.80
N SER A 142 -8.00 -5.62 -16.05
CA SER A 142 -8.50 -6.91 -15.62
C SER A 142 -8.84 -7.83 -16.79
N PHE A 143 -9.47 -7.30 -17.85
CA PHE A 143 -9.81 -8.11 -19.02
C PHE A 143 -8.54 -8.63 -19.72
N ILE A 144 -7.51 -7.78 -19.83
CA ILE A 144 -6.20 -8.16 -20.40
C ILE A 144 -5.55 -9.28 -19.57
N PHE A 145 -5.62 -9.19 -18.24
CA PHE A 145 -5.11 -10.24 -17.35
C PHE A 145 -5.73 -11.59 -17.68
N ILE A 146 -7.07 -11.66 -17.72
CA ILE A 146 -7.82 -12.90 -17.94
C ILE A 146 -7.58 -13.47 -19.33
N TRP A 147 -7.57 -12.63 -20.37
CA TRP A 147 -7.46 -13.08 -21.76
C TRP A 147 -6.10 -13.70 -22.10
N LYS A 148 -5.02 -13.14 -21.55
CA LYS A 148 -3.64 -13.57 -21.84
C LYS A 148 -3.00 -14.39 -20.71
N TRP A 149 -3.81 -14.83 -19.75
CA TRP A 149 -3.35 -15.68 -18.65
C TRP A 149 -2.86 -17.03 -19.18
N PRO A 150 -1.75 -17.61 -18.66
CA PRO A 150 -0.92 -17.16 -17.53
C PRO A 150 0.25 -16.24 -17.89
N PHE A 151 0.57 -16.09 -19.18
CA PHE A 151 1.79 -15.39 -19.61
C PHE A 151 1.76 -13.89 -19.34
N SER A 152 0.58 -13.25 -19.37
CA SER A 152 0.41 -11.83 -19.03
C SER A 152 0.81 -11.50 -17.60
N SER A 153 0.61 -12.45 -16.68
CA SER A 153 0.89 -12.25 -15.26
C SER A 153 2.37 -12.00 -14.98
N LEU A 154 3.28 -12.54 -15.80
CA LEU A 154 4.72 -12.32 -15.67
C LEU A 154 5.13 -10.86 -15.75
N TYR A 155 4.44 -10.06 -16.57
CA TYR A 155 4.75 -8.65 -16.75
C TYR A 155 3.83 -7.78 -15.90
N LEU A 156 2.53 -8.07 -15.93
CA LEU A 156 1.53 -7.18 -15.34
C LEU A 156 1.54 -7.18 -13.81
N VAL A 157 1.88 -8.31 -13.16
CA VAL A 157 2.00 -8.35 -11.68
C VAL A 157 3.11 -7.43 -11.22
N GLY A 158 4.32 -7.61 -11.76
CA GLY A 158 5.48 -6.80 -11.39
C GLY A 158 5.35 -5.34 -11.77
N LEU A 159 4.72 -5.05 -12.92
CA LEU A 159 4.42 -3.67 -13.31
C LEU A 159 3.43 -3.03 -12.33
N TYR A 160 2.35 -3.71 -11.98
CA TYR A 160 1.36 -3.21 -11.03
C TYR A 160 1.99 -2.96 -9.65
N VAL A 161 2.78 -3.90 -9.14
CA VAL A 161 3.49 -3.76 -7.87
C VAL A 161 4.50 -2.62 -7.92
N GLY A 162 5.28 -2.52 -9.01
CA GLY A 162 6.25 -1.44 -9.20
C GLY A 162 5.60 -0.05 -9.24
N ILE A 163 4.50 0.08 -9.98
CA ILE A 163 3.71 1.31 -10.03
C ILE A 163 3.16 1.65 -8.64
N SER A 164 2.56 0.68 -7.94
CA SER A 164 2.04 0.90 -6.58
C SER A 164 3.13 1.44 -5.66
N LEU A 165 4.28 0.78 -5.58
CA LEU A 165 5.38 1.22 -4.73
C LEU A 165 5.91 2.60 -5.11
N PHE A 166 5.96 2.92 -6.40
CA PHE A 166 6.38 4.23 -6.87
C PHE A 166 5.42 5.33 -6.40
N PHE A 167 4.12 5.13 -6.55
CA PHE A 167 3.09 6.07 -6.10
C PHE A 167 3.01 6.16 -4.58
N ASP A 168 3.13 5.03 -3.87
CA ASP A 168 3.20 5.00 -2.40
C ASP A 168 4.39 5.84 -1.90
N GLY A 169 5.53 5.76 -2.60
CA GLY A 169 6.71 6.59 -2.31
C GLY A 169 6.48 8.09 -2.56
N ILE A 170 5.80 8.47 -3.65
CA ILE A 170 5.41 9.87 -3.91
C ILE A 170 4.48 10.38 -2.82
N ILE A 171 3.46 9.60 -2.44
CA ILE A 171 2.51 9.98 -1.40
C ILE A 171 3.24 10.23 -0.07
N LEU A 172 4.18 9.36 0.32
CA LEU A 172 4.99 9.54 1.52
C LEU A 172 5.83 10.84 1.48
N LEU A 173 6.38 11.20 0.32
CA LEU A 173 7.12 12.45 0.17
C LEU A 173 6.21 13.67 0.28
N THR A 174 5.08 13.68 -0.41
CA THR A 174 4.10 14.78 -0.33
C THR A 174 3.55 14.94 1.09
N MET A 175 3.31 13.82 1.80
CA MET A 175 2.90 13.88 3.21
C MET A 175 3.99 14.47 4.11
N ALA A 176 5.26 14.18 3.85
CA ALA A 176 6.36 14.77 4.60
C ALA A 176 6.50 16.27 4.35
N GLU A 177 6.33 16.73 3.10
CA GLU A 177 6.36 18.16 2.74
C GLU A 177 5.24 18.93 3.44
N ASN A 178 4.02 18.39 3.45
CA ASN A 178 2.88 19.00 4.13
C ASN A 178 3.09 19.12 5.65
N ILE A 179 3.83 18.19 6.27
CA ILE A 179 4.14 18.24 7.70
C ILE A 179 5.22 19.28 8.00
N GLU A 180 6.21 19.42 7.11
CA GLU A 180 7.23 20.47 7.22
C GLU A 180 6.60 21.88 7.15
N GLU A 181 5.56 22.05 6.33
CA GLU A 181 4.78 23.31 6.26
C GLU A 181 4.03 23.59 7.58
N ILE A 182 3.38 22.56 8.16
CA ILE A 182 2.70 22.67 9.46
C ILE A 182 3.70 23.00 10.59
N GLU A 183 4.90 22.41 10.58
CA GLU A 183 5.94 22.72 11.59
C GLU A 183 6.37 24.20 11.51
N LYS A 184 6.57 24.73 10.30
CA LYS A 184 6.91 26.16 10.09
C LYS A 184 5.82 27.09 10.59
N GLU A 185 4.55 26.79 10.31
CA GLU A 185 3.41 27.59 10.81
C GLU A 185 3.33 27.59 12.35
N LEU A 186 3.61 26.45 12.99
CA LEU A 186 3.64 26.35 14.46
C LEU A 186 4.81 27.12 15.07
N ASP A 187 5.96 27.14 14.42
CA ASP A 187 7.13 27.91 14.83
C ASP A 187 6.91 29.42 14.65
N GLU A 188 6.29 29.87 13.56
CA GLU A 188 5.93 31.27 13.33
C GLU A 188 4.86 31.76 14.33
N SER A 189 3.82 30.96 14.56
CA SER A 189 2.75 31.26 15.53
C SER A 189 3.24 31.34 16.97
N SER A 190 4.22 30.50 17.35
CA SER A 190 4.85 30.55 18.68
C SER A 190 5.88 31.67 18.84
N SER A 191 6.36 32.24 17.73
CA SER A 191 7.35 33.32 17.72
C SER A 191 6.74 34.72 17.69
N GLN A 192 5.44 34.88 17.43
CA GLN A 192 4.76 36.18 17.56
C GLN A 192 4.51 36.49 19.05
N PRO A 193 5.16 37.52 19.63
CA PRO A 193 4.88 37.93 21.01
C PRO A 193 3.44 38.45 21.12
N GLN A 194 2.82 38.26 22.29
CA GLN A 194 1.46 38.70 22.64
C GLN A 194 1.23 40.23 22.61
N GLU A 195 2.06 41.01 21.90
CA GLU A 195 2.01 42.48 21.86
C GLU A 195 0.72 43.04 21.26
N GLN A 196 0.04 42.32 20.36
CA GLN A 196 -1.25 42.78 19.80
C GLN A 196 -2.44 42.70 20.77
N LYS A 197 -2.31 42.06 21.94
CA LYS A 197 -3.37 42.07 22.96
C LYS A 197 -3.27 43.23 23.95
N VAL A 198 -2.10 43.87 24.09
CA VAL A 198 -1.91 44.99 25.03
C VAL A 198 -2.38 46.30 24.39
N GLU A 199 -2.04 46.54 23.12
CA GLU A 199 -2.38 47.79 22.42
C GLU A 199 -3.90 47.98 22.21
N LYS A 200 -4.67 46.88 22.11
CA LYS A 200 -6.14 46.94 22.05
C LYS A 200 -6.82 47.08 23.42
N GLY A 201 -6.11 46.83 24.51
CA GLY A 201 -6.60 47.02 25.88
C GLY A 201 -6.44 48.46 26.38
N GLU A 202 -5.38 49.15 25.94
CA GLU A 202 -5.13 50.55 26.32
C GLU A 202 -5.93 51.56 25.47
N ALA A 203 -6.37 51.19 24.27
CA ALA A 203 -7.25 52.03 23.45
C ALA A 203 -8.72 52.06 23.93
N GLN A 204 -9.07 51.35 25.01
CA GLN A 204 -10.42 51.28 25.57
C GLN A 204 -10.49 51.70 27.06
N GLY A 205 -9.41 52.25 27.62
CA GLY A 205 -9.35 52.79 28.98
C GLY A 205 -9.67 54.27 29.06
#